data_AF-A0A7K8HPF2-F1
#
_entry.id   AF-A0A7K8HPF2-F1
#
_cell.length_a   1.000
_cell.length_b   1.000
_cell.length_c   1.000
_cell.angle_alpha   90.00
_cell.angle_beta   90.00
_cell.angle_gamma   90.00
#
_symmetry.space_group_name_H-M   'P 1'
#
loop_
_entity.id
_entity.type
_entity.pdbx_description
1 polymer ?
#
loop_
_entity_poly.entity_id
_entity_poly.type
_entity_poly.pdbx_seq_one_letter_code
_entity_poly.pdbx_strand_id
1 'polypeptide(L)'
;GVSNDSSDSEMEDKTTANLALLKLDEWLHLKLDPEAAGMLLQLRQKWHSLFLRRMRAPSKPWSQVDETTVRAITAVLSAEEQSAGLQQPSGIGQRPRPMTCEELPLASTWNSANSRKSSTETEFSD
;
A
#
# COMPACT_ATOMS: atom_id res chain seq x y z
N GLY A 1 23.67 -3.05 54.06
CA GLY A 1 22.42 -2.38 53.71
C GLY A 1 21.96 -2.95 52.39
N VAL A 2 20.82 -3.64 52.43
CA VAL A 2 20.10 -4.19 51.28
C VAL A 2 19.39 -3.10 50.50
N SER A 3 19.36 -3.24 49.17
CA SER A 3 18.40 -2.63 48.21
C SER A 3 18.89 -3.01 46.81
N ASN A 4 18.64 -4.20 46.26
CA ASN A 4 17.37 -4.77 45.81
C ASN A 4 16.47 -3.77 45.08
N ASP A 5 16.77 -3.56 43.79
CA ASP A 5 15.80 -3.09 42.80
C ASP A 5 16.04 -3.80 41.45
N SER A 6 16.02 -5.14 41.47
CA SER A 6 15.77 -5.91 40.25
C SER A 6 14.26 -5.97 40.05
N SER A 7 13.71 -4.88 39.53
CA SER A 7 12.30 -4.80 39.15
C SER A 7 12.12 -5.48 37.79
N ASP A 8 12.05 -6.81 37.82
CA ASP A 8 11.72 -7.66 36.68
C ASP A 8 10.19 -7.80 36.61
N SER A 9 9.55 -6.84 35.95
CA SER A 9 8.10 -6.81 35.76
C SER A 9 7.73 -7.75 34.60
N GLU A 10 7.79 -9.06 34.86
CA GLU A 10 7.26 -10.14 34.03
C GLU A 10 5.72 -10.11 34.04
N MET A 11 5.13 -9.07 33.44
CA MET A 11 3.72 -9.04 33.07
C MET A 11 3.60 -9.09 31.55
N GLU A 12 4.19 -10.11 30.91
CA GLU A 12 3.72 -10.52 29.59
C GLU A 12 2.29 -11.07 29.74
N ASP A 13 1.36 -10.12 29.66
CA ASP A 13 0.07 -10.19 29.00
C ASP A 13 -0.54 -11.59 28.86
N LYS A 14 -1.31 -12.00 29.88
CA LYS A 14 -2.16 -13.21 29.87
C LYS A 14 -3.02 -13.34 28.60
N THR A 15 -3.27 -12.26 27.87
CA THR A 15 -4.06 -12.27 26.63
C THR A 15 -3.32 -12.93 25.46
N THR A 16 -1.99 -12.93 25.46
CA THR A 16 -1.17 -13.54 24.41
C THR A 16 -0.95 -15.04 24.57
N ALA A 17 -1.32 -15.61 25.73
CA ALA A 17 -1.06 -17.01 26.09
C ALA A 17 -1.75 -18.03 25.16
N ASN A 18 -2.78 -17.62 24.42
CA ASN A 18 -3.52 -18.48 23.49
C ASN A 18 -3.25 -18.18 22.00
N LEU A 19 -2.35 -17.24 21.69
CA LEU A 19 -2.03 -16.89 20.30
C LEU A 19 -1.03 -17.88 19.70
N ALA A 20 -1.25 -18.25 18.45
CA ALA A 20 -0.29 -19.01 17.67
C ALA A 20 0.79 -18.06 17.11
N LEU A 21 2.05 -18.49 17.20
CA LEU A 21 3.16 -17.83 16.52
C LEU A 21 3.30 -18.39 15.10
N LEU A 22 2.87 -17.61 14.11
CA LEU A 22 3.04 -17.92 12.69
C LEU A 22 4.34 -17.31 12.17
N LYS A 23 5.29 -18.17 11.78
CA LYS A 23 6.53 -17.75 11.12
C LYS A 23 6.37 -17.83 9.60
N LEU A 24 6.48 -16.71 8.90
CA LEU A 24 6.36 -16.66 7.45
C LEU A 24 7.72 -16.79 6.74
N ASP A 25 8.76 -16.24 7.35
CA ASP A 25 10.18 -16.36 6.96
C ASP A 25 11.08 -16.07 8.19
N GLU A 26 12.37 -15.84 7.96
CA GLU A 26 13.34 -15.59 9.02
C GLU A 26 13.12 -14.27 9.79
N TRP A 27 12.41 -13.29 9.21
CA TRP A 27 12.25 -11.95 9.81
C TRP A 27 10.80 -11.58 10.12
N LEU A 28 9.82 -12.27 9.52
CA LEU A 28 8.40 -12.00 9.69
C LEU A 28 7.71 -13.06 10.55
N HIS A 29 7.42 -12.67 11.78
CA HIS A 29 6.71 -13.46 12.78
C HIS A 29 5.43 -12.76 13.19
N LEU A 30 4.30 -13.46 13.13
CA LEU A 30 2.99 -12.92 13.47
C LEU A 30 2.42 -13.70 14.68
N LYS A 31 1.88 -12.98 15.67
CA LYS A 31 1.08 -13.58 16.74
C LYS A 31 -0.38 -13.33 16.42
N LEU A 32 -1.15 -14.40 16.24
CA LEU A 32 -2.58 -14.32 15.91
C LEU A 32 -3.33 -15.55 16.40
N ASP A 33 -4.65 -15.50 16.39
CA ASP A 33 -5.48 -16.63 16.78
C ASP A 33 -5.15 -17.87 15.94
N PRO A 34 -5.10 -19.08 16.52
CA PRO A 34 -4.75 -20.30 15.80
C PRO A 34 -5.63 -20.57 14.57
N GLU A 35 -6.92 -20.24 14.66
CA GLU A 35 -7.86 -20.35 13.54
C GLU A 35 -7.49 -19.38 12.40
N ALA A 36 -7.22 -18.11 12.73
CA ALA A 36 -6.80 -17.11 11.77
C ALA A 36 -5.44 -17.46 11.13
N ALA A 37 -4.49 -18.01 11.90
CA ALA A 37 -3.23 -18.52 11.38
C ALA A 37 -3.45 -19.63 10.33
N GLY A 38 -4.35 -20.57 10.63
CA GLY A 38 -4.75 -21.62 9.69
C GLY A 38 -5.35 -21.06 8.40
N MET A 39 -6.27 -20.11 8.52
CA MET A 39 -6.89 -19.46 7.35
C MET A 39 -5.86 -18.68 6.50
N LEU A 40 -4.94 -17.97 7.14
CA LEU A 40 -3.89 -17.21 6.44
C LEU A 40 -2.95 -18.14 5.65
N LEU A 41 -2.57 -19.28 6.23
CA LEU A 41 -1.77 -20.29 5.55
C LEU A 41 -2.49 -20.86 4.33
N GLN A 42 -3.79 -21.17 4.45
CA GLN A 42 -4.59 -21.63 3.33
C GLN A 42 -4.70 -20.57 2.22
N LEU A 43 -4.92 -19.31 2.59
CA LEU A 43 -4.99 -18.21 1.65
C LEU A 43 -3.66 -18.05 0.89
N ARG A 44 -2.53 -18.13 1.59
CA ARG A 44 -1.18 -18.10 1.01
C ARG A 44 -0.95 -19.25 0.02
N GLN A 45 -1.36 -20.48 0.37
CA GLN A 45 -1.24 -21.64 -0.51
C GLN A 45 -2.08 -21.49 -1.79
N LYS A 46 -3.32 -21.00 -1.65
CA LYS A 46 -4.22 -20.72 -2.79
C LYS A 46 -3.64 -19.65 -3.70
N TRP A 47 -3.14 -18.55 -3.11
CA TRP A 47 -2.44 -17.50 -3.85
C TRP A 47 -1.24 -18.02 -4.62
N HIS A 48 -0.35 -18.77 -3.96
CA HIS A 48 0.85 -19.31 -4.59
C HIS A 48 0.51 -20.25 -5.75
N SER A 49 -0.48 -21.13 -5.54
CA SER A 49 -0.96 -22.05 -6.57
C SER A 49 -1.55 -21.31 -7.77
N LEU A 50 -2.35 -20.26 -7.53
CA LEU A 50 -2.89 -19.41 -8.58
C LEU A 50 -1.78 -18.72 -9.37
N PHE A 51 -0.83 -18.09 -8.67
CA PHE A 51 0.29 -17.39 -9.26
C PHE A 51 1.12 -18.30 -10.19
N LEU A 52 1.48 -19.51 -9.73
CA LEU A 52 2.20 -20.49 -10.55
C LEU A 52 1.41 -20.91 -11.81
N ARG A 53 0.09 -21.13 -11.68
CA ARG A 53 -0.76 -21.45 -12.84
C ARG A 53 -0.79 -20.30 -13.84
N ARG A 54 -0.85 -19.05 -13.35
CA ARG A 54 -0.87 -17.84 -14.19
C ARG A 54 0.43 -17.64 -14.94
N MET A 55 1.57 -17.87 -14.29
CA MET A 55 2.88 -17.79 -14.96
C MET A 55 3.01 -18.82 -16.08
N ARG A 56 2.47 -20.03 -15.91
CA ARG A 56 2.53 -21.08 -16.93
C ARG A 56 1.58 -20.86 -18.11
N ALA A 57 0.41 -20.28 -17.86
CA ALA A 57 -0.64 -20.09 -18.87
C ALA A 57 -1.38 -18.76 -18.67
N PRO A 58 -0.77 -17.63 -19.08
CA PRO A 58 -1.30 -16.29 -18.79
C PRO A 58 -2.64 -16.00 -19.49
N SER A 59 -2.86 -16.58 -20.67
CA SER A 59 -4.07 -16.37 -21.48
C SER A 59 -5.29 -17.19 -21.03
N LYS A 60 -5.14 -18.11 -20.06
CA LYS A 60 -6.24 -18.95 -19.60
C LYS A 60 -7.24 -18.13 -18.78
N PRO A 61 -8.57 -18.26 -19.01
CA PRO A 61 -9.56 -17.57 -18.18
C PRO A 61 -9.46 -17.99 -16.71
N TRP A 62 -9.95 -17.14 -15.82
CA TRP A 62 -10.00 -17.40 -14.38
C TRP A 62 -11.14 -18.36 -14.05
N SER A 63 -10.86 -19.33 -13.18
CA SER A 63 -11.93 -20.13 -12.58
C SER A 63 -12.60 -19.32 -11.47
N GLN A 64 -13.83 -19.69 -11.11
CA GLN A 64 -14.54 -19.06 -9.98
C GLN A 64 -13.73 -19.13 -8.67
N VAL A 65 -12.97 -20.21 -8.47
CA VAL A 65 -12.08 -20.40 -7.32
C VAL A 65 -10.90 -19.41 -7.34
N ASP A 66 -10.35 -19.12 -8.53
CA ASP A 66 -9.28 -18.15 -8.68
C ASP A 66 -9.77 -16.74 -8.37
N GLU A 67 -10.93 -16.37 -8.90
CA GLU A 67 -11.52 -15.06 -8.66
C GLU A 67 -11.88 -14.86 -7.18
N THR A 68 -12.47 -15.88 -6.55
CA THR A 68 -12.79 -15.83 -5.12
C THR A 68 -11.54 -15.75 -4.25
N THR A 69 -10.46 -16.42 -4.65
CA THR A 69 -9.17 -16.30 -3.96
C THR A 69 -8.66 -14.85 -3.99
N VAL A 70 -8.69 -14.19 -5.16
CA VAL A 70 -8.25 -12.79 -5.25
C VAL A 70 -9.19 -11.84 -4.54
N ARG A 71 -10.51 -12.03 -4.67
CA ARG A 71 -11.49 -11.24 -3.89
C ARG A 71 -11.26 -11.37 -2.39
N ALA A 72 -10.95 -12.56 -1.89
CA ALA A 72 -10.64 -12.78 -0.48
C ALA A 72 -9.36 -12.06 -0.06
N ILE A 73 -8.29 -12.11 -0.88
CA ILE A 73 -7.05 -11.37 -0.60
C ILE A 73 -7.32 -9.86 -0.54
N THR A 74 -8.03 -9.32 -1.54
CA THR A 74 -8.39 -7.90 -1.56
C THR A 74 -9.22 -7.53 -0.34
N ALA A 75 -10.21 -8.33 0.04
CA ALA A 75 -11.04 -8.05 1.21
C ALA A 75 -10.24 -8.04 2.51
N VAL A 76 -9.33 -9.00 2.72
CA VAL A 76 -8.47 -9.04 3.91
C VAL A 76 -7.55 -7.83 3.97
N LEU A 77 -6.89 -7.48 2.86
CA LEU A 77 -6.00 -6.31 2.80
C LEU A 77 -6.75 -5.00 2.99
N SER A 78 -7.93 -4.85 2.37
CA SER A 78 -8.76 -3.65 2.55
C SER A 78 -9.29 -3.53 3.97
N ALA A 79 -9.70 -4.63 4.60
CA ALA A 79 -10.13 -4.61 6.00
C ALA A 79 -9.01 -4.15 6.93
N GLU A 80 -7.78 -4.62 6.69
CA GLU A 80 -6.61 -4.21 7.46
C GLU A 80 -6.17 -2.77 7.15
N GLU A 81 -6.28 -2.33 5.91
CA GLU A 81 -6.02 -0.94 5.52
C GLU A 81 -6.97 0.02 6.28
N GLN A 82 -8.26 -0.33 6.36
CA GLN A 82 -9.24 0.44 7.12
C GLN A 82 -9.01 0.37 8.64
N SER A 83 -8.63 -0.79 9.19
CA SER A 83 -8.33 -0.93 10.64
C SER A 83 -7.10 -0.10 11.03
N ALA A 84 -6.09 -0.04 10.16
CA ALA A 84 -4.88 0.76 10.33
C ALA A 84 -5.09 2.26 10.05
N GLY A 85 -6.27 2.66 9.56
CA GLY A 85 -6.58 4.05 9.22
C GLY A 85 -5.82 4.58 8.00
N LEU A 86 -5.32 3.68 7.15
CA LEU A 86 -4.63 4.05 5.92
C LEU A 86 -5.67 4.46 4.87
N GLN A 87 -5.66 5.73 4.47
CA GLN A 87 -6.54 6.20 3.41
C GLN A 87 -5.78 6.29 2.08
N GLN A 88 -6.29 5.63 1.04
CA GLN A 88 -5.77 5.84 -0.31
C GLN A 88 -6.15 7.23 -0.80
N PRO A 89 -5.17 8.07 -1.20
CA PRO A 89 -5.46 9.36 -1.79
C PRO A 89 -6.13 9.18 -3.15
N SER A 90 -7.02 10.12 -3.48
CA SER A 90 -7.70 10.19 -4.77
C SER A 90 -6.68 10.16 -5.93
N GLY A 91 -6.85 9.22 -6.85
CA GLY A 91 -6.04 9.13 -8.07
C GLY A 91 -4.90 8.10 -8.05
N ILE A 92 -4.69 7.36 -6.96
CA ILE A 92 -3.72 6.26 -6.94
C ILE A 92 -4.11 5.17 -7.96
N GLY A 93 -3.14 4.67 -8.73
CA GLY A 93 -3.38 3.68 -9.78
C GLY A 93 -4.08 4.23 -11.05
N GLN A 94 -4.41 5.53 -11.11
CA GLN A 94 -4.85 6.11 -12.37
C GLN A 94 -3.70 6.14 -13.37
N ARG A 95 -3.95 5.63 -14.57
CA ARG A 95 -3.03 5.81 -15.69
C ARG A 95 -2.91 7.31 -15.97
N PRO A 96 -1.68 7.86 -16.08
CA PRO A 96 -1.49 9.24 -16.52
C PRO A 96 -2.31 9.48 -17.79
N ARG A 97 -3.14 10.54 -17.80
CA ARG A 97 -3.96 10.88 -18.95
C ARG A 97 -3.01 11.23 -20.11
N PRO A 98 -3.19 10.68 -21.33
CA PRO A 98 -2.45 11.13 -22.50
C PRO A 98 -2.73 12.62 -22.70
N MET A 99 -1.70 13.44 -22.55
CA MET A 99 -1.78 14.87 -22.85
C MET A 99 -1.69 15.02 -24.36
N THR A 100 -2.74 15.54 -25.01
CA THR A 100 -2.64 16.01 -26.40
C THR A 100 -1.85 17.32 -26.37
N CYS A 101 -0.75 17.40 -27.14
CA CYS A 101 0.21 18.50 -27.10
C CYS A 101 -0.34 19.86 -27.60
N GLU A 102 -1.61 19.97 -27.96
CA GLU A 102 -2.21 21.20 -28.52
C GLU A 102 -2.76 22.19 -27.49
N GLU A 103 -2.88 21.80 -26.22
CA GLU A 103 -3.20 22.75 -25.15
C GLU A 103 -1.99 22.91 -24.25
N LEU A 104 -0.97 23.60 -24.77
CA LEU A 104 -0.06 24.34 -23.90
C LEU A 104 -0.96 25.24 -23.03
N PRO A 105 -0.97 25.08 -21.70
CA PRO A 105 -1.43 26.17 -20.86
C PRO A 105 -0.50 27.32 -21.21
N LEU A 106 -1.04 28.36 -21.85
CA LEU A 106 -0.37 29.65 -21.93
C LEU A 106 0.13 29.92 -20.52
N ALA A 107 1.47 29.92 -20.41
CA ALA A 107 2.26 30.01 -19.19
C ALA A 107 1.43 30.03 -17.92
N SER A 108 1.54 28.99 -17.08
CA SER A 108 1.25 29.17 -15.66
C SER A 108 1.99 30.42 -15.23
N THR A 109 1.26 31.52 -15.04
CA THR A 109 1.78 32.78 -14.53
C THR A 109 2.28 32.42 -13.14
N TRP A 110 3.54 32.02 -13.09
CA TRP A 110 4.32 32.03 -11.89
C TRP A 110 4.27 33.49 -11.48
N ASN A 111 3.40 33.79 -10.51
CA ASN A 111 3.32 35.10 -9.89
C ASN A 111 4.61 35.31 -9.09
N SER A 112 5.73 35.44 -9.79
CA SER A 112 6.93 36.08 -9.27
C SER A 112 6.58 37.56 -9.20
N ALA A 113 6.01 37.93 -8.07
CA ALA A 113 6.15 39.26 -7.53
C ALA A 113 7.66 39.55 -7.41
N ASN A 114 8.29 40.06 -8.48
CA ASN A 114 9.33 41.07 -8.37
C ASN A 114 9.90 41.56 -9.71
N SER A 115 10.05 42.88 -9.75
CA SER A 115 11.15 43.61 -10.34
C SER A 115 11.09 44.01 -11.81
N ARG A 116 11.16 45.34 -11.96
CA ARG A 116 11.86 46.10 -13.02
C ARG A 116 11.12 46.30 -14.34
N LYS A 117 10.28 47.33 -14.30
CA LYS A 117 10.23 48.39 -15.33
C LYS A 117 11.64 48.80 -15.81
N SER A 118 11.95 48.52 -17.07
CA SER A 118 12.84 49.30 -17.94
C SER A 118 12.26 49.17 -19.35
N SER A 119 11.85 50.27 -19.99
CA SER A 119 12.63 50.96 -21.05
C SER A 119 12.89 50.02 -22.23
N THR A 120 12.55 50.29 -23.48
CA THR A 120 12.43 51.54 -24.25
C THR A 120 12.13 51.10 -25.70
N GLU A 121 11.41 51.95 -26.46
CA GLU A 121 11.62 52.30 -27.89
C GLU A 121 11.73 51.14 -28.92
N THR A 122 11.11 51.21 -30.11
CA THR A 122 11.35 52.23 -31.13
C THR A 122 10.25 52.13 -32.19
N GLU A 123 9.59 53.25 -32.47
CA GLU A 123 8.66 53.43 -33.58
C GLU A 123 9.44 54.07 -34.74
N PHE A 124 9.45 53.41 -35.90
CA PHE A 124 9.80 54.06 -37.17
C PHE A 124 8.65 53.80 -38.14
N SER A 125 7.92 54.87 -38.43
CA SER A 125 6.97 54.98 -39.54
C SER A 125 7.71 55.39 -40.82
N ASP A 126 7.11 55.04 -41.97
CA ASP A 126 7.48 55.41 -43.35
C ASP A 126 7.48 56.94 -43.58
#